data_AF-A0A3C0VTV1-F1
#
_entry.id   AF-A0A3C0VTV1-F1
#
_cell.length_a   1.000
_cell.length_b   1.000
_cell.length_c   1.000
_cell.angle_alpha   90.00
_cell.angle_beta   90.00
_cell.angle_gamma   90.00
#
_symmetry.space_group_name_H-M   'P 1'
#
loop_
_entity.id
_entity.type
_entity.pdbx_description
1 polymer ?
#
loop_
_entity_poly.entity_id
_entity_poly.type
_entity_poly.pdbx_seq_one_letter_code
_entity_poly.pdbx_strand_id
1 'polypeptide(L)'
;MKKIKLVTLTTLIICLCLSFCLNTEAVGNNRPSKMAKNIYMDPVTSGKDTSGEYQAFQIDFLGGATPVNTYWALCNWQMKGGFGAYGGLQNTVDGRMAIMSFWEGQKDGKLLRAKRMYPAGNESYFGGEGEGTHWITPYNWASGQWYRMLFFCWDDVATGHTFVGQWVEDLTTGQWTLISYYDTNLTDSAIMGGLSQFQENYVPSTDYPVRNFAVKNIYAYDKINKAWISLDKSQISTDPSSWGFNTAGTYEFGSNGQYFWGQSGEYVADQKSYNASHPVSKTFEIDQPDQPEMPASQLVAMTASYANGKTQVSWKASNLATPIYRYDIGLMDAAGNIVEVATYTRPELETALLQTPYSASLKPIMVTTDVYGNKQKYGF
;
A
#
# COMPACT_ATOMS: atom_id res chain seq x y z
N MET A 1 23.60 -26.91 23.75
CA MET A 1 22.73 -26.98 22.55
C MET A 1 21.28 -26.82 22.98
N LYS A 2 20.74 -25.60 22.98
CA LYS A 2 19.33 -25.32 23.28
C LYS A 2 18.58 -25.21 21.95
N LYS A 3 17.65 -26.12 21.71
CA LYS A 3 16.73 -26.09 20.56
C LYS A 3 15.80 -24.88 20.73
N ILE A 4 15.88 -23.93 19.83
CA ILE A 4 14.90 -22.85 19.68
C ILE A 4 13.65 -23.48 19.05
N LYS A 5 12.53 -23.42 19.76
CA LYS A 5 11.21 -23.80 19.23
C LYS A 5 10.80 -22.74 18.21
N LEU A 6 10.66 -23.17 16.96
CA LEU A 6 9.99 -22.43 15.91
C LEU A 6 8.53 -22.20 16.35
N VAL A 7 8.16 -20.96 16.60
CA VAL A 7 6.77 -20.57 16.84
C VAL A 7 6.09 -20.54 15.48
N THR A 8 5.16 -21.46 15.26
CA THR A 8 4.25 -21.47 14.11
C THR A 8 3.48 -20.16 14.08
N LEU A 9 3.68 -19.39 13.00
CA LEU A 9 3.04 -18.11 12.75
C LEU A 9 1.59 -18.36 12.35
N THR A 10 0.64 -18.12 13.25
CA THR A 10 -0.79 -18.12 12.91
C THR A 10 -1.09 -16.83 12.16
N THR A 11 -1.54 -16.94 10.90
CA THR A 11 -2.02 -15.81 10.09
C THR A 11 -3.11 -15.06 10.87
N LEU A 12 -2.83 -13.82 11.24
CA LEU A 12 -3.79 -12.93 11.89
C LEU A 12 -4.66 -12.32 10.79
N ILE A 13 -5.77 -12.98 10.46
CA ILE A 13 -6.82 -12.41 9.59
C ILE A 13 -7.65 -11.48 10.48
N ILE A 14 -7.44 -10.16 10.34
CA ILE A 14 -8.18 -9.13 11.09
C ILE A 14 -9.37 -8.68 10.23
N CYS A 15 -10.58 -8.79 10.77
CA CYS A 15 -11.83 -8.30 10.18
C CYS A 15 -12.17 -6.94 10.79
N LEU A 16 -12.48 -5.94 9.97
CA LEU A 16 -12.89 -4.59 10.41
C LEU A 16 -14.41 -4.57 10.64
N CYS A 17 -14.84 -4.88 11.87
CA CYS A 17 -16.24 -4.69 12.25
C CYS A 17 -16.47 -3.27 12.80
N LEU A 18 -16.61 -2.27 11.92
CA LEU A 18 -17.09 -0.93 12.29
C LEU A 18 -18.57 -1.00 12.71
N SER A 19 -18.83 -1.18 14.01
CA SER A 19 -20.18 -1.13 14.57
C SER A 19 -20.57 0.33 14.83
N PHE A 20 -21.06 1.04 13.81
CA PHE A 20 -21.82 2.27 14.02
C PHE A 20 -23.31 1.93 14.19
N CYS A 21 -23.81 2.03 15.43
CA CYS A 21 -25.25 2.05 15.71
C CYS A 21 -25.86 3.34 15.15
N LEU A 22 -26.43 3.28 13.95
CA LEU A 22 -27.35 4.30 13.46
C LEU A 22 -28.73 3.67 13.27
N ASN A 23 -29.73 4.27 13.92
CA ASN A 23 -31.14 3.94 13.79
C ASN A 23 -31.55 4.03 12.31
N THR A 24 -32.05 2.93 11.77
CA THR A 24 -32.59 2.88 10.40
C THR A 24 -34.10 3.05 10.46
N GLU A 25 -34.61 4.11 9.83
CA GLU A 25 -36.01 4.15 9.43
C GLU A 25 -36.18 3.34 8.14
N ALA A 26 -36.94 2.26 8.31
CA ALA A 26 -37.67 1.42 7.37
C ALA A 26 -37.45 1.61 5.85
N VAL A 27 -36.84 0.58 5.24
CA VAL A 27 -37.39 -0.02 4.02
C VAL A 27 -37.86 -1.42 4.41
N GLY A 28 -39.12 -1.73 4.10
CA GLY A 28 -39.80 -2.96 4.48
C GLY A 28 -39.08 -4.21 3.98
N ASN A 29 -38.26 -4.80 4.85
CA ASN A 29 -37.97 -6.23 4.89
C ASN A 29 -37.40 -6.52 6.28
N ASN A 30 -37.99 -7.50 6.97
CA ASN A 30 -37.57 -8.02 8.28
C ASN A 30 -36.22 -8.77 8.21
N ARG A 31 -35.24 -8.24 7.47
CA ARG A 31 -33.89 -8.79 7.38
C ARG A 31 -33.08 -8.17 8.52
N PRO A 32 -32.45 -8.95 9.40
CA PRO A 32 -31.51 -8.38 10.36
C PRO A 32 -30.42 -7.66 9.56
N SER A 33 -30.14 -6.42 9.92
CA SER A 33 -29.05 -5.61 9.38
C SER A 33 -27.73 -6.40 9.44
N LYS A 34 -27.13 -6.71 8.29
CA LYS A 34 -25.92 -7.55 8.18
C LYS A 34 -24.98 -6.95 7.18
N MET A 35 -23.68 -7.10 7.37
CA MET A 35 -22.72 -6.77 6.32
C MET A 35 -22.72 -7.87 5.26
N ALA A 36 -22.22 -7.58 4.07
CA ALA A 36 -22.06 -8.58 3.03
C ALA A 36 -20.83 -9.45 3.31
N LYS A 37 -20.72 -10.60 2.63
CA LYS A 37 -19.55 -11.47 2.77
C LYS A 37 -18.26 -10.71 2.43
N ASN A 38 -17.28 -10.82 3.30
CA ASN A 38 -15.93 -10.41 3.00
C ASN A 38 -15.26 -11.49 2.14
N ILE A 39 -14.38 -11.05 1.26
CA ILE A 39 -13.52 -11.93 0.47
C ILE A 39 -12.08 -11.60 0.83
N TYR A 40 -11.33 -12.60 1.24
CA TYR A 40 -9.92 -12.50 1.60
C TYR A 40 -9.08 -13.15 0.50
N MET A 41 -7.92 -12.59 0.22
CA MET A 41 -6.93 -13.19 -0.65
C MET A 41 -5.57 -13.15 0.03
N ASP A 42 -4.96 -14.31 0.19
CA ASP A 42 -3.66 -14.49 0.84
C ASP A 42 -2.67 -15.07 -0.18
N PRO A 43 -1.67 -14.27 -0.62
CA PRO A 43 -0.60 -14.76 -1.47
C PRO A 43 0.12 -15.98 -0.89
N VAL A 44 0.31 -17.01 -1.72
CA VAL A 44 1.02 -18.22 -1.36
C VAL A 44 2.51 -18.00 -1.53
N THR A 45 3.22 -17.87 -0.41
CA THR A 45 4.68 -17.68 -0.39
C THR A 45 5.46 -18.99 -0.19
N SER A 46 4.77 -20.09 0.13
CA SER A 46 5.43 -21.40 0.29
C SER A 46 6.04 -21.86 -1.04
N GLY A 47 7.33 -22.23 -0.99
CA GLY A 47 8.09 -22.63 -2.18
C GLY A 47 8.67 -21.46 -2.99
N LYS A 48 8.40 -20.20 -2.60
CA LYS A 48 9.13 -19.03 -3.12
C LYS A 48 10.40 -18.81 -2.31
N ASP A 49 11.47 -18.35 -2.96
CA ASP A 49 12.73 -17.98 -2.28
C ASP A 49 12.58 -16.59 -1.63
N THR A 50 11.97 -16.57 -0.45
CA THR A 50 11.67 -15.35 0.31
C THR A 50 12.20 -15.44 1.73
N SER A 51 12.74 -14.32 2.21
CA SER A 51 13.11 -14.09 3.60
C SER A 51 11.90 -13.78 4.50
N GLY A 52 10.77 -13.38 3.90
CA GLY A 52 9.61 -12.87 4.62
C GLY A 52 9.72 -11.40 5.03
N GLU A 53 10.80 -10.71 4.64
CA GLU A 53 10.99 -9.28 4.79
C GLU A 53 11.04 -8.60 3.43
N TYR A 54 10.08 -7.71 3.17
CA TYR A 54 9.91 -7.07 1.87
C TYR A 54 10.16 -5.57 1.96
N GLN A 55 10.96 -5.06 1.03
CA GLN A 55 11.15 -3.62 0.86
C GLN A 55 9.99 -2.99 0.08
N ALA A 56 9.38 -3.75 -0.84
CA ALA A 56 8.31 -3.26 -1.69
C ALA A 56 7.20 -4.31 -1.79
N PHE A 57 5.96 -3.85 -1.93
CA PHE A 57 4.82 -4.65 -2.33
C PHE A 57 4.00 -3.90 -3.37
N GLN A 58 3.70 -4.56 -4.48
CA GLN A 58 2.92 -4.01 -5.59
C GLN A 58 1.73 -4.89 -5.90
N ILE A 59 0.61 -4.28 -6.28
CA ILE A 59 -0.58 -4.95 -6.76
C ILE A 59 -1.35 -4.05 -7.74
N ASP A 60 -1.81 -4.63 -8.85
CA ASP A 60 -2.78 -3.98 -9.72
C ASP A 60 -4.19 -4.36 -9.29
N PHE A 61 -5.07 -3.37 -9.18
CA PHE A 61 -6.45 -3.49 -8.70
C PHE A 61 -7.43 -2.86 -9.70
N LEU A 62 -8.57 -3.52 -9.88
CA LEU A 62 -9.73 -2.98 -10.57
C LEU A 62 -10.98 -3.26 -9.74
N GLY A 63 -11.75 -2.21 -9.44
CA GLY A 63 -13.10 -2.34 -8.89
C GLY A 63 -14.14 -2.22 -10.00
N GLY A 64 -14.98 -3.24 -10.21
CA GLY A 64 -16.01 -3.21 -11.26
C GLY A 64 -17.31 -2.61 -10.73
N ALA A 65 -18.05 -3.37 -9.93
CA ALA A 65 -19.17 -2.86 -9.14
C ALA A 65 -18.63 -2.39 -7.78
N THR A 66 -18.80 -1.11 -7.47
CA THR A 66 -18.15 -0.47 -6.32
C THR A 66 -19.19 0.33 -5.53
N PRO A 67 -20.13 -0.31 -4.82
CA PRO A 67 -21.12 0.41 -4.02
C PRO A 67 -20.43 1.17 -2.89
N VAL A 68 -21.08 2.23 -2.42
CA VAL A 68 -20.62 2.97 -1.24
C VAL A 68 -20.51 2.05 -0.03
N ASN A 69 -19.66 2.44 0.91
CA ASN A 69 -19.28 1.69 2.09
C ASN A 69 -18.54 0.38 1.80
N THR A 70 -17.73 0.38 0.73
CA THR A 70 -16.87 -0.75 0.39
C THR A 70 -15.41 -0.37 0.57
N TYR A 71 -14.65 -1.25 1.21
CA TYR A 71 -13.21 -1.15 1.35
C TYR A 71 -12.53 -2.32 0.64
N TRP A 72 -11.50 -2.03 -0.16
CA TRP A 72 -10.56 -3.01 -0.67
C TRP A 72 -9.20 -2.74 -0.03
N ALA A 73 -8.85 -3.53 0.98
CA ALA A 73 -7.50 -3.57 1.51
C ALA A 73 -6.62 -4.31 0.50
N LEU A 74 -5.63 -3.60 -0.05
CA LEU A 74 -4.76 -4.13 -1.11
C LEU A 74 -3.44 -4.66 -0.55
N CYS A 75 -3.09 -4.31 0.68
CA CYS A 75 -2.06 -4.99 1.45
C CYS A 75 -2.34 -4.82 2.93
N ASN A 76 -2.22 -5.91 3.69
CA ASN A 76 -2.12 -5.93 5.14
C ASN A 76 -0.79 -6.57 5.50
N TRP A 77 -0.05 -5.93 6.39
CA TRP A 77 1.29 -6.37 6.77
C TRP A 77 1.57 -6.10 8.25
N GLN A 78 2.66 -6.68 8.70
CA GLN A 78 3.29 -6.38 9.97
C GLN A 78 4.65 -5.72 9.73
N MET A 79 5.21 -5.10 10.75
CA MET A 79 6.58 -4.59 10.73
C MET A 79 7.39 -5.11 11.90
N LYS A 80 8.74 -5.07 11.78
CA LYS A 80 9.65 -5.39 12.89
C LYS A 80 9.35 -4.48 14.08
N GLY A 81 8.91 -5.01 15.21
CA GLY A 81 8.49 -4.20 16.37
C GLY A 81 6.98 -4.19 16.63
N GLY A 82 6.22 -5.03 15.92
CA GLY A 82 4.84 -5.37 16.30
C GLY A 82 3.77 -4.41 15.82
N PHE A 83 4.09 -3.51 14.88
CA PHE A 83 3.07 -2.76 14.15
C PHE A 83 2.31 -3.71 13.23
N GLY A 84 0.99 -3.65 13.24
CA GLY A 84 0.19 -4.01 12.08
C GLY A 84 -0.01 -2.77 11.20
N ALA A 85 -0.22 -2.96 9.91
CA ALA A 85 -0.56 -1.89 9.00
C ALA A 85 -1.38 -2.40 7.81
N TYR A 86 -2.12 -1.49 7.19
CA TYR A 86 -2.86 -1.77 5.97
C TYR A 86 -2.92 -0.57 5.06
N GLY A 87 -3.20 -0.81 3.79
CA GLY A 87 -3.56 0.25 2.85
C GLY A 87 -4.36 -0.28 1.68
N GLY A 88 -5.12 0.62 1.07
CA GLY A 88 -6.04 0.26 0.00
C GLY A 88 -6.89 1.42 -0.49
N LEU A 89 -8.00 1.07 -1.14
CA LEU A 89 -8.94 2.02 -1.74
C LEU A 89 -10.34 1.80 -1.16
N GLN A 90 -11.08 2.89 -0.97
CA GLN A 90 -12.45 2.86 -0.44
C GLN A 90 -13.39 3.60 -1.38
N ASN A 91 -14.65 3.16 -1.43
CA ASN A 91 -15.75 4.00 -1.86
C ASN A 91 -16.62 4.29 -0.63
N THR A 92 -16.55 5.51 -0.14
CA THR A 92 -17.29 5.98 1.04
C THR A 92 -18.50 6.80 0.62
N VAL A 93 -19.30 7.26 1.59
CA VAL A 93 -20.39 8.23 1.32
C VAL A 93 -19.87 9.59 0.87
N ASP A 94 -18.63 9.94 1.22
CA ASP A 94 -17.99 11.22 0.89
C ASP A 94 -17.19 11.16 -0.41
N GLY A 95 -17.00 9.96 -0.97
CA GLY A 95 -16.35 9.76 -2.26
C GLY A 95 -15.33 8.63 -2.24
N ARG A 96 -14.45 8.65 -3.23
CA ARG A 96 -13.51 7.58 -3.51
C ARG A 96 -12.14 7.92 -2.94
N MET A 97 -11.77 7.16 -1.93
CA MET A 97 -10.66 7.48 -1.04
C MET A 97 -9.52 6.48 -1.20
N ALA A 98 -8.31 6.94 -0.92
CA ALA A 98 -7.17 6.09 -0.60
C ALA A 98 -6.93 6.14 0.92
N ILE A 99 -6.48 5.01 1.47
CA ILE A 99 -6.20 4.88 2.90
C ILE A 99 -4.87 4.16 3.12
N MET A 100 -4.11 4.60 4.12
CA MET A 100 -3.04 3.84 4.76
C MET A 100 -3.09 4.05 6.28
N SER A 101 -2.91 2.98 7.04
CA SER A 101 -3.06 2.95 8.49
C SER A 101 -1.99 2.09 9.14
N PHE A 102 -1.61 2.47 10.36
CA PHE A 102 -0.69 1.76 11.24
C PHE A 102 -1.33 1.62 12.62
N TRP A 103 -1.48 0.40 13.12
CA TRP A 103 -1.77 0.18 14.53
C TRP A 103 -0.57 0.58 15.38
N GLU A 104 -0.81 0.94 16.63
CA GLU A 104 0.23 1.17 17.60
C GLU A 104 1.05 -0.10 17.87
N GLY A 105 2.36 0.04 17.79
CA GLY A 105 3.30 -1.00 18.18
C GLY A 105 3.78 -0.80 19.62
N GLN A 106 4.50 -1.80 20.12
CA GLN A 106 5.27 -1.64 21.35
C GLN A 106 6.69 -2.17 21.15
N LYS A 107 7.68 -1.39 21.61
CA LYS A 107 9.08 -1.81 21.64
C LYS A 107 9.67 -1.44 23.00
N ASP A 108 10.29 -2.42 23.65
CA ASP A 108 10.93 -2.26 24.96
C ASP A 108 10.01 -1.61 26.02
N GLY A 109 8.71 -1.97 25.99
CA GLY A 109 7.69 -1.45 26.90
C GLY A 109 7.23 -0.02 26.60
N LYS A 110 7.69 0.60 25.50
CA LYS A 110 7.24 1.92 25.05
C LYS A 110 6.26 1.78 23.90
N LEU A 111 5.21 2.59 23.94
CA LEU A 111 4.27 2.76 22.85
C LEU A 111 5.00 3.38 21.66
N LEU A 112 4.88 2.75 20.50
CA LEU A 112 5.35 3.30 19.24
C LEU A 112 4.15 3.63 18.36
N ARG A 113 4.19 4.82 17.78
CA ARG A 113 3.16 5.32 16.87
C ARG A 113 3.82 5.83 15.61
N ALA A 114 3.32 5.41 14.46
CA ALA A 114 3.78 5.91 13.18
C ALA A 114 3.30 7.36 13.00
N LYS A 115 4.18 8.24 12.54
CA LYS A 115 3.90 9.65 12.33
C LYS A 115 3.78 9.92 10.83
N ARG A 116 2.70 10.57 10.40
CA ARG A 116 2.56 10.94 9.00
C ARG A 116 3.53 12.06 8.66
N MET A 117 4.29 11.86 7.60
CA MET A 117 5.25 12.84 7.09
C MET A 117 4.73 13.53 5.83
N TYR A 118 3.96 12.81 5.00
CA TYR A 118 3.25 13.39 3.87
C TYR A 118 1.79 12.90 3.78
N PRO A 119 0.85 13.78 3.39
CA PRO A 119 1.03 15.23 3.37
C PRO A 119 1.26 15.76 4.80
N ALA A 120 2.04 16.83 4.92
CA ALA A 120 2.29 17.43 6.23
C ALA A 120 0.99 17.99 6.82
N GLY A 121 0.82 17.87 8.14
CA GLY A 121 -0.36 18.39 8.82
C GLY A 121 -0.63 17.68 10.14
N ASN A 122 -1.86 17.82 10.62
CA ASN A 122 -2.29 17.14 11.84
C ASN A 122 -2.39 15.63 11.61
N GLU A 123 -2.04 14.87 12.64
CA GLU A 123 -2.22 13.42 12.65
C GLU A 123 -3.71 13.07 12.75
N SER A 124 -4.10 11.97 12.10
CA SER A 124 -5.42 11.35 12.28
C SER A 124 -5.24 10.00 12.97
N TYR A 125 -6.13 9.71 13.91
CA TYR A 125 -6.08 8.51 14.74
C TYR A 125 -7.33 7.67 14.55
N PHE A 126 -7.20 6.36 14.72
CA PHE A 126 -8.34 5.44 14.83
C PHE A 126 -8.30 4.67 16.15
N GLY A 127 -9.46 4.10 16.49
CA GLY A 127 -9.60 3.19 17.61
C GLY A 127 -10.82 2.27 17.51
N GLY A 128 -11.07 1.50 18.57
CA GLY A 128 -12.20 0.54 18.65
C GLY A 128 -11.87 -0.87 18.10
N GLU A 129 -10.75 -1.00 17.40
CA GLU A 129 -10.19 -2.26 16.89
C GLU A 129 -8.68 -2.38 17.24
N GLY A 130 -8.31 -1.74 18.35
CA GLY A 130 -6.94 -1.31 18.62
C GLY A 130 -6.71 0.11 18.12
N GLU A 131 -5.69 0.76 18.66
CA GLU A 131 -5.46 2.20 18.43
C GLU A 131 -4.33 2.40 17.42
N GLY A 132 -4.38 3.49 16.65
CA GLY A 132 -3.40 3.72 15.61
C GLY A 132 -3.49 5.07 14.92
N THR A 133 -2.65 5.24 13.90
CA THR A 133 -2.66 6.39 12.99
C THR A 133 -3.11 6.00 11.60
N HIS A 134 -3.88 6.85 10.95
CA HIS A 134 -4.26 6.64 9.56
C HIS A 134 -4.22 7.93 8.75
N TRP A 135 -4.34 7.78 7.44
CA TRP A 135 -4.65 8.87 6.54
C TRP A 135 -5.65 8.37 5.51
N ILE A 136 -6.81 9.02 5.47
CA ILE A 136 -7.86 8.77 4.49
C ILE A 136 -7.99 10.05 3.67
N THR A 137 -7.86 9.95 2.35
CA THR A 137 -7.86 11.13 1.48
C THR A 137 -8.55 10.85 0.15
N PRO A 138 -9.22 11.86 -0.45
CA PRO A 138 -9.79 11.71 -1.78
C PRO A 138 -8.69 11.37 -2.80
N TYR A 139 -8.89 10.30 -3.57
CA TYR A 139 -8.04 9.94 -4.71
C TYR A 139 -8.84 9.84 -6.01
N ASN A 140 -10.18 9.85 -5.95
CA ASN A 140 -11.07 9.90 -7.11
C ASN A 140 -10.86 8.79 -8.16
N TRP A 141 -10.39 7.60 -7.73
CA TRP A 141 -10.24 6.44 -8.60
C TRP A 141 -11.58 6.05 -9.26
N ALA A 142 -11.58 5.48 -10.47
CA ALA A 142 -12.78 5.16 -11.25
C ALA A 142 -13.04 3.66 -11.32
N SER A 143 -14.30 3.27 -11.50
CA SER A 143 -14.66 1.86 -11.64
C SER A 143 -14.35 1.38 -13.04
N GLY A 144 -13.99 0.11 -13.19
CA GLY A 144 -13.60 -0.47 -14.48
C GLY A 144 -12.24 0.01 -15.00
N GLN A 145 -11.46 0.71 -14.18
CA GLN A 145 -10.08 1.10 -14.49
C GLN A 145 -9.10 0.33 -13.60
N TRP A 146 -7.90 0.09 -14.15
CA TRP A 146 -6.82 -0.54 -13.41
C TRP A 146 -5.96 0.52 -12.73
N TYR A 147 -5.64 0.27 -11.47
CA TYR A 147 -4.72 1.06 -10.67
C TYR A 147 -3.61 0.18 -10.15
N ARG A 148 -2.37 0.66 -10.18
CA ARG A 148 -1.25 0.00 -9.50
C ARG A 148 -1.01 0.66 -8.16
N MET A 149 -1.14 -0.09 -7.07
CA MET A 149 -0.76 0.36 -5.75
C MET A 149 0.62 -0.18 -5.40
N LEU A 150 1.49 0.70 -4.89
CA LEU A 150 2.83 0.36 -4.45
C LEU A 150 3.03 0.84 -3.01
N PHE A 151 3.43 -0.10 -2.15
CA PHE A 151 3.99 0.20 -0.84
C PHE A 151 5.50 0.02 -0.90
N PHE A 152 6.25 0.98 -0.35
CA PHE A 152 7.71 0.94 -0.37
C PHE A 152 8.28 1.36 0.99
N CYS A 153 9.28 0.62 1.46
CA CYS A 153 10.04 0.88 2.67
C CYS A 153 11.44 1.40 2.34
N TRP A 154 11.86 2.45 3.04
CA TRP A 154 13.22 2.96 2.97
C TRP A 154 13.63 3.56 4.29
N ASP A 155 14.92 3.61 4.59
CA ASP A 155 15.40 4.27 5.79
C ASP A 155 15.69 5.74 5.49
N ASP A 156 15.28 6.61 6.41
CA ASP A 156 15.59 8.02 6.37
C ASP A 156 17.07 8.24 6.65
N VAL A 157 17.75 9.01 5.80
CA VAL A 157 19.18 9.30 5.99
C VAL A 157 19.46 10.20 7.20
N ALA A 158 18.48 10.98 7.66
CA ALA A 158 18.66 11.89 8.79
C ALA A 158 18.46 11.19 10.15
N THR A 159 17.43 10.35 10.28
CA THR A 159 17.09 9.68 11.56
C THR A 159 17.50 8.21 11.61
N GLY A 160 17.72 7.58 10.45
CA GLY A 160 17.85 6.12 10.34
C GLY A 160 16.54 5.37 10.52
N HIS A 161 15.41 6.07 10.66
CA HIS A 161 14.12 5.44 10.84
C HIS A 161 13.57 4.90 9.51
N THR A 162 12.89 3.77 9.56
CA THR A 162 12.20 3.20 8.42
C THR A 162 10.93 3.97 8.13
N PHE A 163 10.84 4.47 6.91
CA PHE A 163 9.66 5.08 6.32
C PHE A 163 8.87 4.06 5.52
N VAL A 164 7.57 4.28 5.43
CA VAL A 164 6.68 3.50 4.57
C VAL A 164 5.80 4.46 3.78
N GLY A 165 5.85 4.35 2.45
CA GLY A 165 5.07 5.18 1.54
C GLY A 165 4.08 4.36 0.72
N GLN A 166 3.01 5.02 0.32
CA GLN A 166 1.96 4.52 -0.55
C GLN A 166 1.87 5.39 -1.80
N TRP A 167 2.03 4.77 -2.96
CA TRP A 167 1.79 5.39 -4.26
C TRP A 167 0.68 4.65 -5.00
N VAL A 168 -0.04 5.39 -5.84
CA VAL A 168 -1.02 4.82 -6.77
C VAL A 168 -0.79 5.37 -8.17
N GLU A 169 -0.65 4.48 -9.14
CA GLU A 169 -0.65 4.79 -10.58
C GLU A 169 -2.04 4.52 -11.16
N ASP A 170 -2.57 5.48 -11.91
CA ASP A 170 -3.68 5.22 -12.83
C ASP A 170 -3.11 4.63 -14.13
N LEU A 171 -3.34 3.34 -14.40
CA LEU A 171 -2.77 2.66 -15.57
C LEU A 171 -3.39 3.14 -16.89
N THR A 172 -4.49 3.89 -16.86
CA THR A 172 -5.08 4.52 -18.05
C THR A 172 -4.26 5.73 -18.49
N THR A 173 -3.72 6.48 -17.52
CA THR A 173 -3.01 7.75 -17.78
C THR A 173 -1.50 7.65 -17.57
N GLY A 174 -1.02 6.61 -16.89
CA GLY A 174 0.35 6.45 -16.43
C GLY A 174 0.74 7.38 -15.28
N GLN A 175 -0.23 8.07 -14.67
CA GLN A 175 0.06 9.06 -13.63
C GLN A 175 0.19 8.43 -12.26
N TRP A 176 1.39 8.54 -11.69
CA TRP A 176 1.71 8.24 -10.31
C TRP A 176 1.33 9.37 -9.36
N THR A 177 0.73 9.02 -8.23
CA THR A 177 0.41 9.93 -7.13
C THR A 177 0.97 9.36 -5.82
N LEU A 178 1.75 10.17 -5.10
CA LEU A 178 2.09 9.88 -3.70
C LEU A 178 0.86 10.17 -2.85
N ILE A 179 0.31 9.14 -2.18
CA ILE A 179 -0.86 9.31 -1.30
C ILE A 179 -0.43 9.77 0.09
N SER A 180 0.50 9.03 0.69
CA SER A 180 1.08 9.35 1.99
C SER A 180 2.36 8.58 2.23
N TYR A 181 3.17 9.06 3.18
CA TYR A 181 4.19 8.22 3.80
C TYR A 181 4.37 8.57 5.27
N TYR A 182 4.85 7.60 6.05
CA TYR A 182 4.96 7.64 7.49
C TYR A 182 6.38 7.37 7.95
N ASP A 183 6.81 8.07 9.01
CA ASP A 183 7.93 7.66 9.86
C ASP A 183 7.40 6.66 10.89
N THR A 184 7.91 5.43 10.88
CA THR A 184 7.44 4.37 11.78
C THR A 184 8.09 4.41 13.16
N ASN A 185 9.12 5.25 13.36
CA ASN A 185 10.03 5.22 14.53
C ASN A 185 10.76 3.87 14.73
N LEU A 186 10.73 2.99 13.74
CA LEU A 186 11.52 1.76 13.72
C LEU A 186 12.82 1.99 12.95
N THR A 187 13.81 1.15 13.17
CA THR A 187 15.05 1.12 12.38
C THR A 187 15.19 -0.25 11.74
N ASP A 188 15.75 -0.31 10.52
CA ASP A 188 15.97 -1.55 9.76
C ASP A 188 14.69 -2.43 9.62
N SER A 189 13.52 -1.79 9.52
CA SER A 189 12.25 -2.48 9.36
C SER A 189 11.90 -2.73 7.88
N ALA A 190 10.80 -3.44 7.66
CA ALA A 190 10.32 -3.89 6.36
C ALA A 190 8.82 -4.19 6.43
N ILE A 191 8.19 -4.38 5.27
CA ILE A 191 6.89 -5.03 5.15
C ILE A 191 7.09 -6.52 5.48
N MET A 192 6.33 -7.06 6.43
CA MET A 192 6.44 -8.45 6.88
C MET A 192 5.07 -9.13 6.89
N GLY A 193 5.07 -10.46 6.80
CA GLY A 193 3.86 -11.26 6.95
C GLY A 193 3.16 -11.59 5.63
N GLY A 194 1.87 -11.97 5.73
CA GLY A 194 1.13 -12.66 4.67
C GLY A 194 0.72 -11.82 3.46
N LEU A 195 0.98 -10.51 3.47
CA LEU A 195 0.65 -9.58 2.37
C LEU A 195 -0.82 -9.73 1.93
N SER A 196 -1.75 -9.83 2.88
CA SER A 196 -3.12 -10.23 2.57
C SER A 196 -3.97 -9.08 2.03
N GLN A 197 -4.95 -9.40 1.20
CA GLN A 197 -5.96 -8.49 0.68
C GLN A 197 -7.33 -8.88 1.22
N PHE A 198 -8.24 -7.91 1.28
CA PHE A 198 -9.65 -8.24 1.43
C PHE A 198 -10.57 -7.18 0.83
N GLN A 199 -11.77 -7.61 0.47
CA GLN A 199 -12.92 -6.78 0.18
C GLN A 199 -13.91 -6.84 1.34
N GLU A 200 -14.36 -5.69 1.82
CA GLU A 200 -15.27 -5.58 2.95
C GLU A 200 -16.42 -4.62 2.66
N ASN A 201 -17.61 -4.98 3.13
CA ASN A 201 -18.70 -4.02 3.37
C ASN A 201 -18.67 -3.65 4.85
N TYR A 202 -18.34 -2.41 5.18
CA TYR A 202 -18.26 -1.97 6.58
C TYR A 202 -19.55 -1.29 7.08
N VAL A 203 -20.61 -1.24 6.27
CA VAL A 203 -21.93 -0.72 6.67
C VAL A 203 -23.04 -1.73 6.35
N PRO A 204 -23.74 -2.25 7.38
CA PRO A 204 -24.80 -3.24 7.18
C PRO A 204 -25.94 -2.82 6.24
N SER A 205 -26.32 -1.55 6.18
CA SER A 205 -27.41 -1.08 5.31
C SER A 205 -27.09 -1.09 3.81
N THR A 206 -25.83 -1.35 3.45
CA THR A 206 -25.35 -1.40 2.07
C THR A 206 -24.88 -2.80 1.67
N ASP A 207 -25.43 -3.85 2.29
CA ASP A 207 -25.06 -5.25 2.04
C ASP A 207 -25.52 -5.80 0.69
N TYR A 208 -26.69 -5.35 0.23
CA TYR A 208 -27.36 -5.89 -0.94
C TYR A 208 -26.65 -5.63 -2.29
N PRO A 209 -26.11 -4.44 -2.60
CA PRO A 209 -25.45 -4.23 -3.88
C PRO A 209 -24.25 -5.17 -4.08
N VAL A 210 -24.09 -5.67 -5.31
CA VAL A 210 -22.88 -6.40 -5.72
C VAL A 210 -21.68 -5.47 -5.59
N ARG A 211 -20.63 -5.99 -4.97
CA ARG A 211 -19.30 -5.40 -4.99
C ARG A 211 -18.33 -6.45 -5.54
N ASN A 212 -17.48 -6.04 -6.48
CA ASN A 212 -16.52 -6.95 -7.09
C ASN A 212 -15.18 -6.28 -7.37
N PHE A 213 -14.16 -7.13 -7.49
CA PHE A 213 -12.81 -6.72 -7.78
C PHE A 213 -12.09 -7.73 -8.67
N ALA A 214 -11.03 -7.24 -9.31
CA ALA A 214 -10.01 -8.04 -9.94
C ALA A 214 -8.62 -7.55 -9.52
N VAL A 215 -7.68 -8.47 -9.35
CA VAL A 215 -6.29 -8.17 -8.95
C VAL A 215 -5.27 -9.04 -9.69
N LYS A 216 -4.13 -8.44 -10.03
CA LYS A 216 -2.98 -9.08 -10.72
C LYS A 216 -1.71 -8.29 -10.45
N ASN A 217 -0.60 -8.65 -11.10
CA ASN A 217 0.70 -7.98 -10.95
C ASN A 217 1.10 -7.82 -9.49
N ILE A 218 0.94 -8.92 -8.74
CA ILE A 218 1.23 -9.00 -7.32
C ILE A 218 2.71 -9.37 -7.17
N TYR A 219 3.52 -8.43 -6.72
CA TYR A 219 4.95 -8.61 -6.54
C TYR A 219 5.40 -8.13 -5.17
N ALA A 220 6.41 -8.79 -4.62
CA ALA A 220 7.12 -8.31 -3.45
C ALA A 220 8.62 -8.25 -3.73
N TYR A 221 9.29 -7.16 -3.36
CA TYR A 221 10.75 -7.08 -3.44
C TYR A 221 11.34 -7.54 -2.13
N ASP A 222 12.03 -8.68 -2.14
CA ASP A 222 12.68 -9.22 -0.96
C ASP A 222 13.85 -8.34 -0.51
N LYS A 223 13.79 -7.86 0.72
CA LYS A 223 14.78 -6.95 1.29
C LYS A 223 16.13 -7.62 1.48
N ILE A 224 16.18 -8.92 1.77
CA ILE A 224 17.41 -9.65 2.10
C ILE A 224 18.05 -10.23 0.84
N ASN A 225 17.25 -10.94 0.03
CA ASN A 225 17.65 -11.57 -1.21
C ASN A 225 17.84 -10.57 -2.36
N LYS A 226 17.32 -9.34 -2.24
CA LYS A 226 17.44 -8.27 -3.24
C LYS A 226 16.87 -8.67 -4.61
N ALA A 227 15.71 -9.30 -4.59
CA ALA A 227 15.04 -9.78 -5.80
C ALA A 227 13.53 -9.57 -5.72
N TRP A 228 12.89 -9.28 -6.85
CA TRP A 228 11.44 -9.34 -6.95
C TRP A 228 10.96 -10.79 -6.97
N ILE A 229 9.86 -11.03 -6.28
CA ILE A 229 9.15 -12.29 -6.20
C ILE A 229 7.78 -12.09 -6.81
N SER A 230 7.45 -12.89 -7.82
CA SER A 230 6.11 -12.99 -8.38
C SER A 230 5.20 -13.81 -7.45
N LEU A 231 4.10 -13.20 -7.02
CA LEU A 231 3.06 -13.79 -6.17
C LEU A 231 1.85 -14.17 -7.04
N ASP A 232 2.09 -15.11 -7.94
CA ASP A 232 1.18 -15.66 -8.96
C ASP A 232 0.15 -16.68 -8.43
N LYS A 233 0.25 -17.05 -7.15
CA LYS A 233 -0.65 -17.98 -6.45
C LYS A 233 -1.23 -17.33 -5.23
N SER A 234 -2.55 -17.46 -5.04
CA SER A 234 -3.24 -16.96 -3.86
C SER A 234 -4.32 -17.92 -3.39
N GLN A 235 -4.45 -18.07 -2.07
CA GLN A 235 -5.64 -18.64 -1.46
C GLN A 235 -6.70 -17.56 -1.37
N ILE A 236 -7.87 -17.76 -1.98
CA ILE A 236 -9.02 -16.87 -1.84
C ILE A 236 -10.04 -17.55 -0.94
N SER A 237 -10.56 -16.81 0.03
CA SER A 237 -11.51 -17.31 1.02
C SER A 237 -12.57 -16.29 1.41
N THR A 238 -13.54 -16.72 2.20
CA THR A 238 -14.59 -15.85 2.78
C THR A 238 -14.66 -16.01 4.29
N ASP A 239 -15.43 -15.16 4.96
CA ASP A 239 -15.55 -15.22 6.42
C ASP A 239 -15.92 -16.63 6.90
N PRO A 240 -15.25 -17.15 7.94
CA PRO A 240 -15.63 -18.41 8.54
C PRO A 240 -17.06 -18.33 9.09
N SER A 241 -17.77 -19.46 9.06
CA SER A 241 -19.15 -19.52 9.54
C SER A 241 -19.30 -19.15 11.03
N SER A 242 -18.24 -19.28 11.82
CA SER A 242 -18.19 -18.92 13.24
C SER A 242 -18.32 -17.43 13.50
N TRP A 243 -18.08 -16.57 12.51
CA TRP A 243 -18.16 -15.10 12.66
C TRP A 243 -19.56 -14.54 12.41
N GLY A 244 -20.58 -15.39 12.22
CA GLY A 244 -21.97 -14.95 12.08
C GLY A 244 -22.34 -14.38 10.70
N PHE A 245 -21.40 -14.36 9.75
CA PHE A 245 -21.65 -13.97 8.35
C PHE A 245 -22.29 -15.07 7.50
N ASN A 246 -22.86 -16.09 8.13
CA ASN A 246 -23.46 -17.25 7.45
C ASN A 246 -24.74 -16.92 6.66
N THR A 247 -25.15 -15.64 6.57
CA THR A 247 -26.37 -15.09 5.94
C THR A 247 -26.14 -13.79 5.15
N ALA A 248 -24.88 -13.57 4.77
CA ALA A 248 -24.37 -12.33 4.19
C ALA A 248 -24.43 -12.28 2.64
N GLY A 249 -25.39 -13.00 2.04
CA GLY A 249 -25.67 -12.97 0.61
C GLY A 249 -24.82 -13.96 -0.20
N THR A 250 -24.71 -13.68 -1.49
CA THR A 250 -23.84 -14.37 -2.44
C THR A 250 -22.38 -14.03 -2.19
N TYR A 251 -21.53 -14.97 -2.57
CA TYR A 251 -20.10 -14.78 -2.74
C TYR A 251 -19.58 -15.73 -3.82
N GLU A 252 -18.72 -15.22 -4.68
CA GLU A 252 -17.99 -16.01 -5.67
C GLU A 252 -16.59 -15.45 -5.81
N PHE A 253 -15.64 -16.32 -6.15
CA PHE A 253 -14.27 -15.92 -6.38
C PHE A 253 -13.55 -16.93 -7.27
N GLY A 254 -12.47 -16.48 -7.90
CA GLY A 254 -11.63 -17.36 -8.69
C GLY A 254 -10.50 -16.67 -9.42
N SER A 255 -10.04 -17.33 -10.47
CA SER A 255 -9.07 -16.82 -11.44
C SER A 255 -9.57 -17.17 -12.84
N ASN A 256 -9.27 -16.32 -13.82
CA ASN A 256 -9.45 -16.63 -15.23
C ASN A 256 -8.12 -16.94 -15.94
N GLY A 257 -7.04 -17.14 -15.17
CA GLY A 257 -5.68 -17.32 -15.67
C GLY A 257 -4.92 -16.03 -15.93
N GLN A 258 -5.54 -14.85 -15.86
CA GLN A 258 -4.87 -13.55 -16.06
C GLN A 258 -4.98 -12.63 -14.83
N TYR A 259 -6.04 -12.79 -14.04
CA TYR A 259 -6.22 -12.11 -12.78
C TYR A 259 -7.06 -12.95 -11.82
N PHE A 260 -6.88 -12.70 -10.52
CA PHE A 260 -7.80 -13.15 -9.49
C PHE A 260 -9.00 -12.22 -9.44
N TRP A 261 -10.16 -12.74 -9.06
CA TRP A 261 -11.39 -11.95 -8.92
C TRP A 261 -12.23 -12.45 -7.75
N GLY A 262 -13.07 -11.56 -7.24
CA GLY A 262 -14.05 -11.86 -6.21
C GLY A 262 -15.27 -10.96 -6.32
N GLN A 263 -16.42 -11.47 -5.91
CA GLN A 263 -17.66 -10.70 -5.79
C GLN A 263 -18.50 -11.15 -4.60
N SER A 264 -19.13 -10.20 -3.92
CA SER A 264 -20.08 -10.50 -2.84
C SER A 264 -21.23 -9.51 -2.82
N GLY A 265 -22.32 -9.88 -2.13
CA GLY A 265 -23.53 -9.08 -2.02
C GLY A 265 -24.75 -9.88 -2.44
N GLU A 266 -25.77 -9.23 -2.97
CA GLU A 266 -27.05 -9.80 -3.38
C GLU A 266 -27.81 -10.58 -2.30
N TYR A 267 -29.08 -10.85 -2.58
CA TYR A 267 -29.92 -11.65 -1.72
C TYR A 267 -29.89 -13.12 -2.14
N VAL A 268 -29.84 -14.00 -1.14
CA VAL A 268 -29.98 -15.45 -1.32
C VAL A 268 -31.16 -15.93 -0.49
N ALA A 269 -32.14 -16.55 -1.14
CA ALA A 269 -33.34 -17.06 -0.48
C ALA A 269 -33.05 -18.25 0.45
N ASP A 270 -32.21 -19.18 0.00
CA ASP A 270 -31.72 -20.32 0.80
C ASP A 270 -30.20 -20.27 0.92
N GLN A 271 -29.75 -19.57 1.94
CA GLN A 271 -28.33 -19.39 2.21
C GLN A 271 -27.62 -20.69 2.60
N LYS A 272 -28.31 -21.65 3.23
CA LYS A 272 -27.71 -22.92 3.63
C LYS A 272 -27.32 -23.72 2.38
N SER A 273 -28.24 -23.81 1.42
CA SER A 273 -27.99 -24.49 0.14
C SER A 273 -26.94 -23.76 -0.70
N TYR A 274 -26.95 -22.43 -0.70
CA TYR A 274 -25.90 -21.64 -1.34
C TYR A 274 -24.52 -21.94 -0.76
N ASN A 275 -24.35 -21.84 0.57
CA ASN A 275 -23.08 -22.09 1.22
C ASN A 275 -22.60 -23.54 1.05
N ALA A 276 -23.51 -24.51 0.95
CA ALA A 276 -23.16 -25.91 0.74
C ALA A 276 -22.63 -26.21 -0.68
N SER A 277 -22.94 -25.35 -1.66
CA SER A 277 -22.53 -25.51 -3.06
C SER A 277 -21.35 -24.63 -3.48
N HIS A 278 -20.94 -23.67 -2.63
CA HIS A 278 -19.85 -22.73 -2.92
C HIS A 278 -18.65 -22.99 -1.99
N PRO A 279 -17.42 -23.03 -2.53
CA PRO A 279 -16.23 -23.22 -1.70
C PRO A 279 -16.01 -21.99 -0.80
N VAL A 280 -15.72 -22.21 0.48
CA VAL A 280 -15.36 -21.12 1.42
C VAL A 280 -13.90 -20.70 1.33
N SER A 281 -13.05 -21.55 0.73
CA SER A 281 -11.63 -21.28 0.46
C SER A 281 -11.13 -22.16 -0.70
N LYS A 282 -10.30 -21.59 -1.58
CA LYS A 282 -9.61 -22.32 -2.65
C LYS A 282 -8.37 -21.56 -3.12
N THR A 283 -7.32 -22.29 -3.48
CA THR A 283 -6.11 -21.72 -4.09
C THR A 283 -6.26 -21.65 -5.60
N PHE A 284 -5.85 -20.52 -6.16
CA PHE A 284 -5.82 -20.25 -7.59
C PHE A 284 -4.42 -19.80 -8.02
N GLU A 285 -4.20 -19.83 -9.33
CA GLU A 285 -2.98 -19.37 -9.98
C GLU A 285 -3.36 -18.47 -11.17
N ILE A 286 -2.49 -17.52 -11.51
CA ILE A 286 -2.58 -16.68 -12.70
C ILE A 286 -1.27 -16.77 -13.48
N ASP A 287 -1.35 -16.53 -14.78
CA ASP A 287 -0.18 -16.31 -15.62
C ASP A 287 0.30 -14.87 -15.40
N GLN A 288 1.42 -14.74 -14.70
CA GLN A 288 2.04 -13.48 -14.34
C GLN A 288 3.55 -13.57 -14.58
N PRO A 289 4.19 -12.54 -15.14
CA PRO A 289 5.65 -12.50 -15.28
C PRO A 289 6.40 -12.74 -13.96
N ASP A 290 7.68 -13.13 -14.05
CA ASP A 290 8.53 -13.33 -12.87
C ASP A 290 8.93 -12.02 -12.18
N GLN A 291 8.84 -10.89 -12.88
CA GLN A 291 9.27 -9.57 -12.43
C GLN A 291 8.23 -8.52 -12.82
N PRO A 292 8.05 -7.44 -12.02
CA PRO A 292 7.21 -6.33 -12.42
C PRO A 292 7.81 -5.59 -13.62
N GLU A 293 6.95 -4.89 -14.37
CA GLU A 293 7.40 -3.87 -15.30
C GLU A 293 8.03 -2.70 -14.52
N MET A 294 9.23 -2.31 -14.92
CA MET A 294 10.03 -1.28 -14.24
C MET A 294 10.39 -0.16 -15.24
N PRO A 295 9.46 0.77 -15.52
CA PRO A 295 9.78 1.91 -16.37
C PRO A 295 10.89 2.77 -15.75
N ALA A 296 11.58 3.54 -16.56
CA ALA A 296 12.59 4.46 -16.09
C ALA A 296 11.94 5.64 -15.35
N SER A 297 12.54 6.08 -14.25
CA SER A 297 12.21 7.38 -13.64
C SER A 297 12.61 8.53 -14.58
N GLN A 298 12.04 9.72 -14.39
CA GLN A 298 12.41 10.89 -15.19
C GLN A 298 12.18 12.19 -14.42
N LEU A 299 13.12 13.14 -14.51
CA LEU A 299 12.90 14.54 -14.14
C LEU A 299 12.39 15.35 -15.33
N VAL A 300 11.46 16.27 -15.07
CA VAL A 300 10.92 17.22 -16.05
C VAL A 300 11.75 18.50 -16.09
N ALA A 301 12.26 18.94 -14.94
CA ALA A 301 13.08 20.13 -14.83
C ALA A 301 14.06 20.03 -13.67
N MET A 302 15.20 20.70 -13.81
CA MET A 302 16.16 20.99 -12.74
C MET A 302 16.69 22.41 -12.97
N THR A 303 16.86 23.20 -11.91
CA THR A 303 17.44 24.56 -11.93
C THR A 303 18.28 24.78 -10.68
N ALA A 304 19.24 25.70 -10.73
CA ALA A 304 19.95 26.16 -9.53
C ALA A 304 20.04 27.68 -9.50
N SER A 305 19.99 28.23 -8.29
CA SER A 305 20.10 29.66 -8.02
C SER A 305 20.89 29.93 -6.75
N TYR A 306 21.51 31.11 -6.68
CA TYR A 306 22.18 31.58 -5.47
C TYR A 306 21.31 32.57 -4.71
N ALA A 307 21.09 32.33 -3.43
CA ALA A 307 20.44 33.30 -2.54
C ALA A 307 20.93 33.13 -1.10
N ASN A 308 21.10 34.25 -0.39
CA ASN A 308 21.39 34.27 1.05
C ASN A 308 22.61 33.42 1.47
N GLY A 309 23.70 33.43 0.69
CA GLY A 309 24.89 32.67 1.04
C GLY A 309 24.84 31.18 0.69
N LYS A 310 23.76 30.70 0.08
CA LYS A 310 23.51 29.28 -0.20
C LYS A 310 23.14 29.04 -1.65
N THR A 311 23.43 27.84 -2.14
CA THR A 311 22.92 27.36 -3.43
C THR A 311 21.60 26.67 -3.22
N GLN A 312 20.55 27.15 -3.85
CA GLN A 312 19.28 26.45 -3.95
C GLN A 312 19.24 25.66 -5.25
N VAL A 313 18.99 24.36 -5.15
CA VAL A 313 18.70 23.48 -6.29
C VAL A 313 17.22 23.14 -6.25
N SER A 314 16.52 23.34 -7.36
CA SER A 314 15.10 23.02 -7.52
C SER A 314 14.92 22.01 -8.64
N TRP A 315 13.99 21.07 -8.50
CA TRP A 315 13.68 20.07 -9.51
C TRP A 315 12.21 19.71 -9.51
N LYS A 316 11.76 19.06 -10.58
CA LYS A 316 10.43 18.50 -10.68
C LYS A 316 10.50 17.09 -11.25
N ALA A 317 10.05 16.11 -10.49
CA ALA A 317 9.90 14.74 -10.96
C ALA A 317 8.70 14.63 -11.91
N SER A 318 8.80 13.77 -12.92
CA SER A 318 7.66 13.42 -13.76
C SER A 318 6.70 12.54 -12.96
N ASN A 319 5.41 12.88 -13.00
CA ASN A 319 4.38 11.99 -12.49
C ASN A 319 4.02 10.87 -13.50
N LEU A 320 4.59 10.88 -14.71
CA LEU A 320 4.43 9.84 -15.73
C LEU A 320 5.57 8.80 -15.69
N ALA A 321 6.37 8.80 -14.64
CA ALA A 321 7.53 7.94 -14.47
C ALA A 321 7.53 7.33 -13.08
N THR A 322 8.37 6.32 -12.86
CA THR A 322 8.45 5.62 -11.58
C THR A 322 8.76 6.59 -10.43
N PRO A 323 8.09 6.44 -9.27
CA PRO A 323 8.31 7.33 -8.14
C PRO A 323 9.76 7.35 -7.65
N ILE A 324 10.29 8.54 -7.40
CA ILE A 324 11.63 8.74 -6.82
C ILE A 324 11.50 8.92 -5.31
N TYR A 325 12.25 8.13 -4.54
CA TYR A 325 12.24 8.24 -3.08
C TYR A 325 13.55 8.84 -2.52
N ARG A 326 14.64 8.84 -3.31
CA ARG A 326 15.94 9.35 -2.90
C ARG A 326 16.55 10.29 -3.94
N TYR A 327 17.15 11.37 -3.44
CA TYR A 327 17.89 12.38 -4.20
C TYR A 327 19.27 12.58 -3.57
N ASP A 328 20.35 12.33 -4.31
CA ASP A 328 21.70 12.76 -3.98
C ASP A 328 22.01 14.02 -4.82
N ILE A 329 22.07 15.18 -4.18
CA ILE A 329 22.15 16.49 -4.84
C ILE A 329 23.51 17.11 -4.54
N GLY A 330 24.23 17.55 -5.56
CA GLY A 330 25.57 18.08 -5.37
C GLY A 330 25.97 19.21 -6.31
N LEU A 331 27.16 19.72 -6.06
CA LEU A 331 27.86 20.69 -6.90
C LEU A 331 29.16 20.07 -7.40
N MET A 332 29.44 20.26 -8.68
CA MET A 332 30.61 19.75 -9.36
C MET A 332 31.45 20.91 -9.91
N ASP A 333 32.76 20.89 -9.73
CA ASP A 333 33.65 21.89 -10.30
C ASP A 333 33.92 21.65 -11.81
N ALA A 334 34.64 22.57 -12.45
CA ALA A 334 35.00 22.48 -13.86
C ALA A 334 35.93 21.29 -14.19
N ALA A 335 36.62 20.72 -13.19
CA ALA A 335 37.46 19.53 -13.33
C ALA A 335 36.67 18.23 -13.15
N GLY A 336 35.38 18.30 -12.81
CA GLY A 336 34.50 17.16 -12.59
C GLY A 336 34.51 16.63 -11.16
N ASN A 337 35.12 17.32 -10.20
CA ASN A 337 35.12 16.91 -8.80
C ASN A 337 33.84 17.34 -8.10
N ILE A 338 33.27 16.47 -7.28
CA ILE A 338 32.14 16.82 -6.41
C ILE A 338 32.66 17.66 -5.24
N VAL A 339 32.19 18.89 -5.14
CA VAL A 339 32.57 19.88 -4.11
C VAL A 339 31.67 19.76 -2.87
N GLU A 340 30.40 19.45 -3.08
CA GLU A 340 29.42 19.22 -2.03
C GLU A 340 28.38 18.21 -2.51
N VAL A 341 27.86 17.40 -1.58
CA VAL A 341 26.70 16.54 -1.81
C VAL A 341 25.83 16.49 -0.56
N ALA A 342 24.51 16.54 -0.75
CA ALA A 342 23.50 16.34 0.26
C ALA A 342 22.54 15.23 -0.20
N THR A 343 22.20 14.32 0.70
CA THR A 343 21.27 13.22 0.42
C THR A 343 19.93 13.49 1.09
N TYR A 344 18.86 13.23 0.36
CA TYR A 344 17.48 13.33 0.83
C TYR A 344 16.69 12.07 0.50
N THR A 345 15.87 11.62 1.46
CA THR A 345 14.97 10.47 1.35
C THR A 345 13.52 10.90 1.61
N ARG A 346 13.12 11.96 0.89
CA ARG A 346 11.84 12.67 1.02
C ARG A 346 11.24 12.84 -0.38
N PRO A 347 10.32 11.96 -0.82
CA PRO A 347 9.82 11.93 -2.20
C PRO A 347 9.10 13.23 -2.62
N GLU A 348 8.54 13.96 -1.65
CA GLU A 348 7.80 15.20 -1.83
C GLU A 348 8.69 16.44 -2.03
N LEU A 349 10.00 16.34 -1.78
CA LEU A 349 10.88 17.49 -1.95
C LEU A 349 11.09 17.80 -3.43
N GLU A 350 11.01 19.09 -3.74
CA GLU A 350 11.34 19.66 -5.04
C GLU A 350 12.46 20.71 -4.94
N THR A 351 13.00 20.96 -3.73
CA THR A 351 14.09 21.90 -3.52
C THR A 351 15.06 21.44 -2.42
N ALA A 352 16.32 21.86 -2.52
CA ALA A 352 17.37 21.62 -1.55
C ALA A 352 18.29 22.84 -1.43
N LEU A 353 18.91 23.01 -0.26
CA LEU A 353 19.88 24.07 0.01
C LEU A 353 21.25 23.47 0.32
N LEU A 354 22.24 23.83 -0.50
CA LEU A 354 23.65 23.49 -0.33
C LEU A 354 24.40 24.69 0.30
N GLN A 355 25.37 24.40 1.16
CA GLN A 355 26.11 25.43 1.90
C GLN A 355 27.13 26.18 1.04
N THR A 356 27.65 25.53 0.00
CA THR A 356 28.61 26.12 -0.93
C THR A 356 27.92 27.19 -1.77
N PRO A 357 28.46 28.42 -1.85
CA PRO A 357 27.94 29.45 -2.72
C PRO A 357 28.00 29.03 -4.20
N TYR A 358 26.90 29.21 -4.91
CA TYR A 358 26.87 28.92 -6.35
C TYR A 358 27.72 29.95 -7.08
N SER A 359 28.60 29.46 -7.94
CA SER A 359 29.32 30.27 -8.91
C SER A 359 29.11 29.67 -10.29
N ALA A 360 29.29 30.46 -11.35
CA ALA A 360 29.15 29.98 -12.73
C ALA A 360 30.12 28.84 -13.09
N SER A 361 31.16 28.62 -12.28
CA SER A 361 32.11 27.50 -12.43
C SER A 361 31.65 26.21 -11.74
N LEU A 362 30.57 26.24 -10.96
CA LEU A 362 29.99 25.06 -10.33
C LEU A 362 28.75 24.61 -11.10
N LYS A 363 28.67 23.31 -11.37
CA LYS A 363 27.56 22.67 -12.05
C LYS A 363 26.72 21.88 -11.04
N PRO A 364 25.41 22.13 -10.94
CA PRO A 364 24.54 21.28 -10.15
C PRO A 364 24.48 19.88 -10.77
N ILE A 365 24.53 18.87 -9.91
CA ILE A 365 24.34 17.47 -10.30
C ILE A 365 23.30 16.84 -9.37
N MET A 366 22.58 15.85 -9.88
CA MET A 366 21.64 15.07 -9.10
C MET A 366 21.71 13.61 -9.52
N VAL A 367 21.70 12.70 -8.53
CA VAL A 367 21.43 11.28 -8.76
C VAL A 367 20.12 10.93 -8.06
N THR A 368 19.15 10.44 -8.81
CA THR A 368 17.88 9.95 -8.27
C THR A 368 17.96 8.44 -8.07
N THR A 369 17.22 7.92 -7.09
CA THR A 369 16.92 6.48 -6.99
C THR A 369 15.41 6.29 -6.88
N ASP A 370 14.85 5.51 -7.79
CA ASP A 370 13.42 5.20 -7.79
C ASP A 370 13.07 3.99 -6.92
N VAL A 371 11.78 3.78 -6.70
CA VAL A 371 11.22 2.68 -5.90
C VAL A 371 11.50 1.27 -6.47
N TYR A 372 12.02 1.16 -7.70
CA TYR A 372 12.49 -0.10 -8.29
C TYR A 372 14.02 -0.24 -8.25
N GLY A 373 14.71 0.74 -7.67
CA GLY A 373 16.17 0.76 -7.52
C GLY A 373 16.93 1.33 -8.72
N ASN A 374 16.24 1.84 -9.74
CA ASN A 374 16.92 2.47 -10.87
C ASN A 374 17.56 3.78 -10.43
N LYS A 375 18.81 3.99 -10.85
CA LYS A 375 19.56 5.22 -10.61
C LYS A 375 19.72 6.01 -11.88
N GLN A 376 19.50 7.32 -11.80
CA GLN A 376 19.70 8.21 -12.94
C GLN A 376 20.45 9.46 -12.53
N LYS A 377 21.39 9.87 -13.39
CA LYS A 377 22.21 11.06 -13.19
C LYS A 377 21.71 12.20 -14.07
N TYR A 378 21.57 13.37 -13.46
CA TYR A 378 21.21 14.64 -14.08
C TYR A 378 22.31 15.66 -13.82
N GLY A 379 22.54 16.55 -14.79
CA GLY A 379 23.52 17.63 -14.67
C GLY A 379 23.33 18.66 -15.79
N PHE A 380 23.90 19.85 -15.56
CA PHE A 380 23.92 20.96 -16.52
C PHE A 380 25.17 20.97 -17.39
#